data_AF-A0AA42Q5J8-F1
#
_entry.id   AF-A0AA42Q5J8-F1
#
_cell.length_a   1.000
_cell.length_b   1.000
_cell.length_c   1.000
_cell.angle_alpha   90.00
_cell.angle_beta   90.00
_cell.angle_gamma   90.00
#
_symmetry.space_group_name_H-M   'P 1'
#
loop_
_entity.id
_entity.type
_entity.pdbx_description
1 polymer ?
#
loop_
_entity_poly.entity_id
_entity_poly.type
_entity_poly.pdbx_seq_one_letter_code
_entity_poly.pdbx_strand_id
1 'polypeptide(L)'
;MTYATPGLAVAAAAEIAGSQAALARCLNVTAPTINQWAKGVRPIPERMAVAIESTTKGAVTRRDLRPEDWQDIWPELSQASTSTKEVGND
;
A
#
# COMPACT_ATOMS: atom_id res chain seq x y z
N MET A 1 -6.00 6.11 -8.80
CA MET A 1 -4.93 7.12 -8.55
C MET A 1 -3.64 6.33 -8.45
N THR A 2 -2.67 6.52 -9.34
CA THR A 2 -1.36 5.85 -9.22
C THR A 2 -0.41 6.84 -8.55
N TYR A 3 0.25 6.42 -7.47
CA TYR A 3 1.21 7.27 -6.77
C TYR A 3 2.62 6.85 -7.21
N ALA A 4 3.26 7.68 -8.03
CA ALA A 4 4.63 7.42 -8.49
C ALA A 4 5.69 7.58 -7.37
N THR A 5 5.30 8.17 -6.23
CA THR A 5 6.18 8.46 -5.11
C THR A 5 5.67 7.73 -3.85
N PRO A 6 6.45 6.81 -3.26
CA PRO A 6 6.04 6.07 -2.06
C PRO A 6 5.65 7.00 -0.90
N GLY A 7 6.33 8.13 -0.77
CA GLY A 7 6.02 9.12 0.25
C GLY A 7 4.60 9.69 0.16
N LEU A 8 4.13 9.96 -1.07
CA LEU A 8 2.78 10.44 -1.32
C LEU A 8 1.74 9.34 -1.08
N ALA A 9 2.07 8.10 -1.44
CA ALA A 9 1.23 6.93 -1.14
C ALA A 9 1.03 6.74 0.38
N VAL A 10 2.10 6.90 1.18
CA VAL A 10 2.02 6.85 2.65
C VAL A 10 1.21 8.01 3.22
N ALA A 11 1.36 9.22 2.66
CA ALA A 11 0.56 10.37 3.07
C ALA A 11 -0.94 10.17 2.78
N ALA A 12 -1.28 9.67 1.59
CA ALA A 12 -2.66 9.32 1.24
C ALA A 12 -3.22 8.23 2.15
N ALA A 13 -2.45 7.18 2.44
CA ALA A 13 -2.85 6.14 3.39
C ALA A 13 -3.11 6.69 4.79
N ALA A 14 -2.28 7.64 5.24
CA ALA A 14 -2.47 8.30 6.52
C ALA A 14 -3.73 9.16 6.55
N GLU A 15 -4.08 9.84 5.46
CA GLU A 15 -5.31 10.61 5.33
C GLU A 15 -6.55 9.69 5.38
N ILE A 16 -6.51 8.55 4.67
CA ILE A 16 -7.58 7.55 4.69
C ILE A 16 -7.77 6.96 6.10
N ALA A 17 -6.67 6.72 6.81
CA ALA A 17 -6.70 6.27 8.21
C ALA A 17 -7.08 7.39 9.21
N GLY A 18 -7.11 8.64 8.76
CA GLY A 18 -7.44 9.83 9.54
C GLY A 18 -6.24 10.64 10.06
N SER A 19 -5.06 10.04 10.19
CA SER A 19 -3.77 10.72 10.43
C SER A 19 -2.58 9.75 10.36
N GLN A 20 -1.35 10.27 10.35
CA GLN A 20 -0.15 9.43 10.49
C GLN A 20 -0.14 8.65 11.82
N ALA A 21 -0.64 9.25 12.90
CA ALA A 21 -0.74 8.58 14.20
C ALA A 21 -1.83 7.50 14.20
N ALA A 22 -2.95 7.70 13.51
CA ALA A 22 -3.99 6.70 13.36
C ALA A 22 -3.49 5.50 12.53
N LEU A 23 -2.82 5.77 11.40
CA LEU A 23 -2.19 4.72 10.59
C LEU A 23 -1.15 3.92 11.39
N ALA A 24 -0.31 4.60 12.18
CA ALA A 24 0.66 3.94 13.05
C ALA A 24 0.00 2.96 14.04
N ARG A 25 -1.13 3.36 14.65
CA ARG A 25 -1.91 2.50 15.55
C ARG A 25 -2.51 1.30 14.81
N CYS A 26 -3.11 1.51 13.63
CA CYS A 26 -3.67 0.43 12.81
C CYS A 26 -2.61 -0.62 12.44
N LEU A 27 -1.38 -0.18 12.15
CA LEU A 27 -0.28 -1.04 11.72
C LEU A 27 0.58 -1.57 12.88
N ASN A 28 0.26 -1.18 14.13
CA ASN A 28 1.06 -1.47 15.33
C ASN A 28 2.55 -1.08 15.16
N VAL A 29 2.79 0.11 14.63
CA VAL A 29 4.12 0.72 14.48
C VAL A 29 4.15 2.09 15.15
N THR A 30 5.34 2.70 15.24
CA THR A 30 5.49 4.04 15.81
C THR A 30 5.21 5.13 14.76
N ALA A 31 4.67 6.28 15.16
CA ALA A 31 4.46 7.42 14.25
C ALA A 31 5.75 7.90 13.53
N PRO A 32 6.94 7.92 14.17
CA PRO A 32 8.20 8.17 13.48
C PRO A 32 8.49 7.19 12.35
N THR A 33 8.08 5.92 12.48
CA THR A 33 8.25 4.92 11.40
C THR A 33 7.42 5.32 10.18
N ILE A 34 6.17 5.75 10.37
CA ILE A 34 5.33 6.28 9.28
C ILE A 34 5.98 7.51 8.65
N ASN A 35 6.53 8.43 9.47
CA ASN A 35 7.20 9.62 8.96
C ASN A 35 8.45 9.29 8.13
N GLN A 36 9.23 8.30 8.54
CA GLN A 36 10.40 7.83 7.78
C GLN A 36 10.00 7.23 6.43
N TRP A 37 8.89 6.47 6.37
CA TRP A 37 8.33 5.99 5.10
C TRP A 37 7.84 7.12 4.21
N ALA A 38 7.10 8.08 4.78
CA ALA A 38 6.58 9.24 4.05
C ALA A 38 7.70 10.11 3.45
N LYS A 39 8.87 10.17 4.10
CA LYS A 39 10.04 10.90 3.63
C LYS A 39 11.00 10.08 2.76
N GLY A 40 10.74 8.79 2.56
CA GLY A 40 11.65 7.89 1.83
C GLY A 40 12.99 7.63 2.55
N VAL A 41 13.10 7.94 3.85
CA VAL A 41 14.32 7.71 4.64
C VAL A 41 14.60 6.22 4.78
N ARG A 42 13.55 5.40 4.79
CA ARG A 42 13.65 3.94 4.76
C ARG A 42 12.58 3.36 3.84
N PRO A 43 12.86 2.23 3.17
CA PRO A 43 11.83 1.54 2.40
C PRO A 43 10.73 0.98 3.30
N ILE A 44 9.52 0.88 2.73
CA ILE A 44 8.35 0.28 3.39
C ILE A 44 8.49 -1.24 3.29
N PRO A 45 8.58 -2.00 4.40
CA PRO A 45 8.70 -3.46 4.34
C PRO A 45 7.51 -4.11 3.62
N GLU A 46 7.74 -5.26 2.97
CA GLU A 46 6.72 -6.04 2.23
C GLU A 46 5.42 -6.26 3.04
N ARG A 47 5.55 -6.72 4.29
CA ARG A 47 4.43 -6.96 5.21
C ARG A 47 3.63 -5.70 5.53
N MET A 48 4.30 -4.54 5.55
CA MET A 48 3.67 -3.26 5.82
C MET A 48 2.96 -2.72 4.57
N ALA A 49 3.51 -2.95 3.38
CA ALA A 49 2.84 -2.57 2.14
C ALA A 49 1.47 -3.28 2.00
N VAL A 50 1.42 -4.58 2.28
CA VAL A 50 0.15 -5.35 2.29
C VAL A 50 -0.81 -4.87 3.37
N ALA A 51 -0.31 -4.57 4.58
CA ALA A 51 -1.13 -4.08 5.67
C ALA A 51 -1.71 -2.68 5.39
N ILE A 52 -0.93 -1.78 4.78
CA ILE A 52 -1.40 -0.47 4.33
C ILE A 52 -2.47 -0.61 3.23
N GLU A 53 -2.23 -1.47 2.24
CA GLU A 53 -3.21 -1.74 1.18
C GLU A 53 -4.54 -2.26 1.74
N SER A 54 -4.48 -3.15 2.71
CA SER A 54 -5.67 -3.67 3.41
C SER A 54 -6.38 -2.57 4.21
N THR A 55 -5.63 -1.76 4.95
CA THR A 55 -6.18 -0.64 5.76
C THR A 55 -6.87 0.40 4.87
N THR A 56 -6.33 0.65 3.68
CA THR A 56 -6.85 1.62 2.72
C THR A 56 -7.88 1.02 1.76
N LYS A 57 -8.26 -0.25 1.94
CA LYS A 57 -9.20 -0.98 1.07
C LYS A 57 -8.80 -0.91 -0.42
N GLY A 58 -7.50 -0.99 -0.69
CA GLY A 58 -6.96 -0.94 -2.05
C GLY A 58 -6.85 0.46 -2.67
N ALA A 59 -7.20 1.53 -1.95
CA ALA A 59 -6.99 2.90 -2.44
C ALA A 59 -5.51 3.28 -2.58
N VAL A 60 -4.66 2.69 -1.73
CA VAL A 60 -3.20 2.72 -1.88
C VAL A 60 -2.73 1.28 -2.05
N THR A 61 -2.12 0.97 -3.18
CA THR A 61 -1.71 -0.40 -3.48
C THR A 61 -0.27 -0.67 -3.05
N ARG A 62 0.08 -1.95 -2.91
CA ARG A 62 1.49 -2.32 -2.64
C ARG A 62 2.45 -1.90 -3.77
N ARG A 63 1.94 -1.72 -5.00
CA ARG A 63 2.70 -1.18 -6.15
C ARG A 63 3.04 0.30 -5.96
N ASP A 64 2.10 1.07 -5.41
CA ASP A 64 2.30 2.49 -5.09
C ASP A 64 3.33 2.68 -3.96
N LEU A 65 3.35 1.74 -3.00
CA LEU A 65 4.24 1.78 -1.84
C LEU A 65 5.64 1.24 -2.15
N ARG A 66 5.77 0.35 -3.14
CA ARG A 66 7.02 -0.30 -3.54
C ARG A 66 7.18 -0.33 -5.08
N PRO A 67 7.27 0.83 -5.75
CA PRO A 67 7.28 0.89 -7.21
C PRO A 67 8.52 0.22 -7.84
N GLU A 68 9.62 0.11 -7.11
CA GLU A 68 10.90 -0.38 -7.62
C GLU A 68 11.04 -1.90 -7.61
N ASP A 69 10.41 -2.61 -6.66
CA ASP A 69 10.64 -4.05 -6.45
C ASP A 69 9.36 -4.87 -6.22
N TRP A 70 8.17 -4.29 -6.41
CA TRP A 70 6.92 -5.03 -6.27
C TRP A 70 6.83 -6.24 -7.22
N GLN A 71 7.48 -6.19 -8.39
CA GLN A 71 7.45 -7.26 -9.40
C GLN A 71 8.17 -8.51 -8.93
N ASP A 72 9.25 -8.34 -8.17
CA ASP A 72 10.04 -9.46 -7.63
C ASP A 72 9.34 -10.11 -6.43
N ILE A 73 8.59 -9.32 -5.66
CA ILE A 73 7.92 -9.77 -4.42
C ILE A 73 6.52 -10.33 -4.70
N TRP A 74 5.77 -9.68 -5.61
CA TRP A 74 4.40 -10.03 -5.99
C TRP A 74 4.24 -10.07 -7.52
N PRO A 75 4.93 -10.99 -8.23
CA PRO A 75 4.84 -11.11 -9.68
C PRO A 75 3.41 -11.34 -10.19
N GLU A 76 2.55 -11.96 -9.38
CA GLU A 76 1.14 -12.21 -9.69
C GLU A 76 0.34 -10.91 -9.93
N LEU A 77 0.75 -9.79 -9.36
CA LEU A 77 0.09 -8.50 -9.57
C LEU A 77 0.31 -7.92 -10.96
N SER A 78 1.33 -8.40 -11.68
CA SER A 78 1.55 -7.99 -13.08
C SER A 78 0.57 -8.65 -14.04
N GLN A 79 -0.03 -9.78 -13.65
CA GLN A 79 -0.95 -10.55 -14.49
C GLN A 79 -2.42 -10.30 -14.17
N ALA A 80 -2.73 -9.54 -13.11
CA ALA A 80 -4.08 -9.33 -12.59
C ALA A 80 -4.97 -8.39 -13.46
N SER A 81 -4.83 -8.41 -14.78
CA SER A 81 -5.72 -7.68 -15.72
C SER A 81 -6.78 -8.58 -16.39
N THR A 82 -6.84 -9.88 -16.09
CA THR A 82 -7.78 -10.80 -16.74
C THR A 82 -8.35 -11.83 -15.78
N SER A 83 -9.63 -11.67 -15.41
CA SER A 83 -10.64 -12.73 -15.23
C SER A 83 -11.59 -12.46 -14.04
N THR A 84 -12.54 -11.55 -14.24
CA THR A 84 -13.91 -11.81 -13.78
C THR A 84 -14.68 -12.25 -15.03
N LYS A 85 -14.67 -13.56 -15.26
CA LYS A 85 -15.68 -14.20 -16.12
C LYS A 85 -16.89 -14.36 -15.23
N GLU A 86 -17.92 -13.61 -15.56
CA GLU A 86 -19.28 -13.78 -15.06
C GLU A 86 -19.69 -15.23 -15.36
N VAL A 87 -19.94 -16.02 -14.32
CA VAL A 87 -20.69 -17.28 -14.43
C VAL A 87 -21.94 -17.10 -13.59
N GLY A 88 -22.95 -16.49 -14.20
CA GLY A 88 -24.31 -16.89 -13.91
C GLY A 88 -24.51 -18.27 -14.52
N ASN A 89 -24.86 -19.26 -13.70
CA ASN A 89 -25.54 -20.45 -14.18
C ASN A 89 -26.47 -20.99 -13.08
N ASP A 90 -27.74 -21.12 -13.47
CA ASP A 90 -28.94 -21.67 -12.82
C ASP A 90 -29.57 -20.93 -11.62
#